data_AF-A0A8J5WKG3-F1
#
_entry.id   AF-A0A8J5WKG3-F1
#
_cell.length_a   1.000
_cell.length_b   1.000
_cell.length_c   1.000
_cell.angle_alpha   90.00
_cell.angle_beta   90.00
_cell.angle_gamma   90.00
#
_symmetry.space_group_name_H-M   'P 1'
#
loop_
_entity.id
_entity.type
_entity.pdbx_description
1 polymer ?
#
loop_
_entity_poly.entity_id
_entity_poly.type
_entity_poly.pdbx_seq_one_letter_code
_entity_poly.pdbx_strand_id
1 'polypeptide(L)'
;MVSVLSPRLLLLLRLNPKPSSASRVAGTLLSHLSPAMSSPSRSPARIWPPGASGFSARSEWSCARCTLINPGHSRVCEACGSSRPVEVDADDTLDLGAFAGASFLPLQRGSRKRGRAASPDVVEVCTAKGDRLKGEVDKAPDEKASFESILDKKTFKIMTYNVWFREDLELHRRMEALGDLIKNHNPDLICFQEVTPTIYLLLQKSDWWQEYKCSLSDNMAMQRPYYCMQVSKMPVESFDCTPFANSIMGRELCVAHFNIGGVVKFVLATSHLESPCPGPPRWDQMYSKERVAQANKSLEILGSFRNVIFCGDMNWDDKGDGPFHLPDGWTDAWIELKPGENGWTYDTKANGMLSGNRNLQKRLDRFICKLPDFKIDRIEMIGKDAIPGVSFVKEKKVGKGVRKLELPVLPSDHFGLVLSITRKAENV
;
A
#
# COMPACT_ATOMS: atom_id res chain seq x y z
N MET A 1 -16.70 -36.97 -67.38
CA MET A 1 -16.79 -35.57 -66.93
C MET A 1 -15.73 -35.39 -65.85
N VAL A 2 -14.47 -35.09 -66.25
CA VAL A 2 -13.89 -33.72 -66.28
C VAL A 2 -13.96 -33.10 -64.87
N SER A 3 -12.90 -32.69 -64.19
CA SER A 3 -11.44 -32.64 -64.39
C SER A 3 -10.88 -32.13 -63.04
N VAL A 4 -9.89 -32.78 -62.41
CA VAL A 4 -8.44 -32.41 -62.40
C VAL A 4 -8.20 -30.96 -61.89
N LEU A 5 -7.39 -30.62 -60.87
CA LEU A 5 -5.94 -30.84 -60.69
C LEU A 5 -5.46 -30.47 -59.27
N SER A 6 -4.36 -31.14 -58.88
CA SER A 6 -3.46 -30.89 -57.74
C SER A 6 -2.25 -30.03 -58.22
N PRO A 7 -1.03 -30.08 -57.64
CA PRO A 7 -0.42 -29.18 -56.64
C PRO A 7 0.89 -28.49 -57.16
N ARG A 8 1.60 -27.72 -56.32
CA ARG A 8 3.08 -27.79 -56.06
C ARG A 8 3.57 -26.61 -55.19
N LEU A 9 4.31 -26.79 -54.07
CA LEU A 9 5.74 -27.21 -53.91
C LEU A 9 6.70 -26.07 -54.35
N LEU A 10 7.79 -25.62 -53.69
CA LEU A 10 8.78 -26.13 -52.71
C LEU A 10 9.60 -24.86 -52.26
N LEU A 11 9.91 -24.59 -50.98
CA LEU A 11 11.21 -24.81 -50.28
C LEU A 11 12.46 -24.34 -51.10
N LEU A 12 13.49 -23.60 -50.64
CA LEU A 12 14.32 -23.53 -49.42
C LEU A 12 15.27 -22.30 -49.49
N LEU A 13 15.69 -21.79 -48.31
CA LEU A 13 17.06 -21.42 -47.85
C LEU A 13 17.99 -20.61 -48.81
N ARG A 14 18.86 -19.66 -48.40
CA ARG A 14 19.55 -19.37 -47.13
C ARG A 14 20.47 -18.14 -47.34
N LEU A 15 20.85 -17.52 -46.22
CA LEU A 15 22.16 -16.87 -45.93
C LEU A 15 22.43 -15.41 -46.34
N ASN A 16 22.53 -14.58 -45.29
CA ASN A 16 23.46 -13.45 -45.08
C ASN A 16 24.93 -13.83 -45.41
N PRO A 17 25.86 -12.90 -45.77
CA PRO A 17 26.29 -11.81 -44.86
C PRO A 17 26.79 -10.46 -45.47
N LYS A 18 27.00 -9.49 -44.56
CA LYS A 18 27.72 -8.18 -44.57
C LYS A 18 29.11 -8.15 -45.29
N PRO A 19 29.91 -7.04 -45.28
CA PRO A 19 29.70 -5.56 -45.41
C PRO A 19 30.79 -4.85 -46.32
N SER A 20 31.03 -3.53 -46.14
CA SER A 20 32.16 -2.64 -46.61
C SER A 20 31.90 -1.80 -47.88
N SER A 21 32.56 -0.67 -48.20
CA SER A 21 33.13 0.50 -47.50
C SER A 21 33.61 1.49 -48.60
N ALA A 22 33.53 2.81 -48.33
CA ALA A 22 34.39 3.92 -48.81
C ALA A 22 34.60 4.26 -50.31
N SER A 23 34.42 5.55 -50.67
CA SER A 23 35.38 6.44 -51.41
C SER A 23 34.68 7.76 -51.82
N ARG A 24 35.00 8.92 -51.22
CA ARG A 24 35.87 10.01 -51.71
C ARG A 24 35.61 10.50 -53.15
N VAL A 25 35.26 11.79 -53.28
CA VAL A 25 35.82 12.72 -54.28
C VAL A 25 35.94 14.13 -53.65
N ALA A 26 37.07 14.77 -53.92
CA ALA A 26 37.50 16.09 -53.45
C ALA A 26 37.15 17.20 -54.46
N GLY A 27 37.15 18.45 -53.99
CA GLY A 27 37.16 19.66 -54.84
C GLY A 27 37.67 20.86 -54.05
N THR A 28 38.84 21.36 -54.42
CA THR A 28 39.61 22.45 -53.81
C THR A 28 39.61 23.67 -54.74
N LEU A 29 39.63 24.90 -54.20
CA LEU A 29 40.20 26.15 -54.74
C LEU A 29 40.26 27.17 -53.57
N LEU A 30 41.41 27.52 -52.97
CA LEU A 30 42.40 28.57 -53.32
C LEU A 30 41.76 29.98 -53.49
N SER A 31 42.26 31.11 -52.97
CA SER A 31 43.47 31.48 -52.20
C SER A 31 43.43 33.00 -51.83
N HIS A 32 44.45 33.45 -51.08
CA HIS A 32 44.96 34.84 -50.90
C HIS A 32 44.39 35.72 -49.76
N LEU A 33 45.13 36.51 -48.97
CA LEU A 33 46.56 36.80 -48.75
C LEU A 33 46.65 37.63 -47.44
N SER A 34 47.68 37.43 -46.62
CA SER A 34 48.15 38.37 -45.56
C SER A 34 49.41 39.11 -46.06
N PRO A 35 49.89 40.21 -45.44
CA PRO A 35 50.84 40.06 -44.31
C PRO A 35 50.92 41.21 -43.25
N ALA A 36 51.42 40.84 -42.05
CA ALA A 36 52.40 41.51 -41.14
C ALA A 36 52.30 43.02 -40.79
N MET A 37 52.72 43.55 -39.63
CA MET A 37 53.18 43.16 -38.28
C MET A 37 53.30 44.48 -37.47
N SER A 38 53.15 44.46 -36.14
CA SER A 38 54.04 45.15 -35.15
C SER A 38 53.37 45.28 -33.75
N SER A 39 54.07 44.82 -32.73
CA SER A 39 53.89 45.07 -31.27
C SER A 39 55.00 46.07 -30.82
N PRO A 40 55.04 46.70 -29.61
CA PRO A 40 54.57 46.17 -28.31
C PRO A 40 54.07 47.14 -27.20
N SER A 41 53.47 46.50 -26.16
CA SER A 41 53.58 46.74 -24.70
C SER A 41 52.86 47.86 -23.92
N ARG A 42 52.13 47.36 -22.90
CA ARG A 42 51.94 47.77 -21.48
C ARG A 42 50.77 48.70 -21.04
N SER A 43 49.97 48.13 -20.13
CA SER A 43 48.78 48.55 -19.34
C SER A 43 49.04 49.64 -18.28
N PRO A 44 48.10 50.00 -17.35
CA PRO A 44 46.66 49.68 -17.20
C PRO A 44 45.72 50.89 -16.88
N ALA A 45 44.42 50.63 -16.86
CA ALA A 45 43.33 51.59 -16.61
C ALA A 45 42.94 51.77 -15.13
N ARG A 46 42.39 52.96 -14.77
CA ARG A 46 41.47 53.23 -13.63
C ARG A 46 40.93 54.67 -13.67
N ILE A 47 39.61 54.87 -13.78
CA ILE A 47 38.85 56.07 -13.31
C ILE A 47 37.44 55.60 -12.83
N TRP A 48 36.80 56.38 -11.94
CA TRP A 48 35.98 56.03 -10.76
C TRP A 48 34.52 56.64 -10.80
N PRO A 49 33.78 56.86 -9.68
CA PRO A 49 32.46 56.34 -9.20
C PRO A 49 31.22 57.28 -9.45
N PRO A 50 30.10 57.30 -8.66
CA PRO A 50 29.38 56.31 -7.84
C PRO A 50 27.88 56.16 -8.22
N GLY A 51 27.24 55.04 -7.86
CA GLY A 51 25.78 54.91 -7.89
C GLY A 51 25.31 53.65 -7.18
N ALA A 52 24.59 53.80 -6.06
CA ALA A 52 24.06 52.72 -5.26
C ALA A 52 22.87 52.05 -5.94
N SER A 53 22.94 50.72 -6.11
CA SER A 53 21.78 49.86 -6.37
C SER A 53 22.11 48.45 -5.87
N GLY A 54 21.18 47.90 -5.07
CA GLY A 54 21.40 46.83 -4.11
C GLY A 54 22.03 45.55 -4.66
N PHE A 55 23.14 45.15 -4.06
CA PHE A 55 23.66 43.79 -4.17
C PHE A 55 22.70 42.83 -3.45
N SER A 56 22.17 41.88 -4.22
CA SER A 56 21.35 40.76 -3.77
C SER A 56 22.00 40.05 -2.58
N ALA A 57 21.34 40.11 -1.43
CA ALA A 57 21.75 39.42 -0.23
C ALA A 57 21.67 37.91 -0.45
N ARG A 58 22.84 37.26 -0.36
CA ARG A 58 23.08 35.90 0.15
C ARG A 58 21.92 34.91 -0.07
N SER A 59 22.00 34.15 -1.16
CA SER A 59 21.25 32.90 -1.24
C SER A 59 21.79 31.98 -0.13
N GLU A 60 21.07 31.84 0.97
CA GLU A 60 21.31 30.87 2.04
C GLU A 60 20.12 29.89 2.03
N TRP A 61 20.29 28.68 2.54
CA TRP A 61 19.21 27.69 2.60
C TRP A 61 19.19 26.95 3.94
N SER A 62 17.99 26.77 4.51
CA SER A 62 17.82 26.00 5.74
C SER A 62 17.76 24.51 5.45
N CYS A 63 18.54 23.73 6.18
CA CYS A 63 18.52 22.28 6.06
C CYS A 63 17.19 21.70 6.56
N ALA A 64 16.42 21.05 5.69
CA ALA A 64 15.15 20.41 6.06
C ALA A 64 15.27 19.31 7.13
N ARG A 65 16.49 18.85 7.44
CA ARG A 65 16.75 17.78 8.42
C ARG A 65 17.19 18.30 9.79
N CYS A 66 18.04 19.31 9.84
CA CYS A 66 18.63 19.80 11.09
C CYS A 66 18.51 21.32 11.26
N THR A 67 17.83 22.01 10.35
CA THR A 67 17.55 23.46 10.37
C THR A 67 18.76 24.40 10.27
N LEU A 68 19.97 23.86 10.17
CA LEU A 68 21.18 24.67 9.96
C LEU A 68 21.05 25.48 8.66
N ILE A 69 21.37 26.77 8.73
CA ILE A 69 21.42 27.66 7.58
C ILE A 69 22.78 27.48 6.88
N ASN A 70 22.73 27.08 5.61
CA ASN A 70 23.90 26.80 4.79
C ASN A 70 24.06 27.88 3.71
N PRO A 71 25.30 28.19 3.28
CA PRO A 71 25.54 29.05 2.12
C PRO A 71 24.94 28.46 0.84
N GLY A 72 24.40 29.29 -0.05
CA GLY A 72 23.68 28.85 -1.25
C GLY A 72 24.53 28.16 -2.31
N HIS A 73 25.85 28.38 -2.30
CA HIS A 73 26.75 27.61 -3.16
C HIS A 73 26.98 26.19 -2.64
N SER A 74 26.66 25.91 -1.37
CA SER A 74 26.77 24.55 -0.82
C SER A 74 25.59 23.69 -1.26
N ARG A 75 25.92 22.55 -1.88
CA ARG A 75 24.93 21.56 -2.35
C ARG A 75 24.52 20.56 -1.26
N VAL A 76 25.19 20.58 -0.11
CA VAL A 76 24.94 19.69 1.04
C VAL A 76 25.06 20.46 2.34
N CYS A 77 24.34 20.02 3.37
CA CYS A 77 24.37 20.61 4.70
C CYS A 77 25.69 20.27 5.40
N GLU A 78 26.38 21.28 5.93
CA GLU A 78 27.67 21.10 6.61
C GLU A 78 27.56 20.20 7.85
N ALA A 79 26.47 20.30 8.61
CA ALA A 79 26.30 19.53 9.84
C ALA A 79 25.87 18.07 9.61
N CYS A 80 25.02 17.79 8.63
CA CYS A 80 24.39 16.47 8.50
C CYS A 80 24.52 15.81 7.12
N GLY A 81 25.16 16.47 6.15
CA GLY A 81 25.39 15.96 4.80
C GLY A 81 24.13 15.86 3.91
N SER A 82 22.98 16.34 4.38
CA SER A 82 21.73 16.33 3.60
C SER A 82 21.81 17.30 2.43
N SER A 83 21.37 16.88 1.23
CA SER A 83 21.42 17.72 0.03
C SER A 83 20.55 18.98 0.14
N ARG A 84 20.97 20.05 -0.53
CA ARG A 84 20.15 21.25 -0.74
C ARG A 84 18.85 20.86 -1.47
N PRO A 85 17.67 21.28 -0.99
CA PRO A 85 16.42 21.09 -1.72
C PRO A 85 16.52 21.72 -3.11
N VAL A 86 16.15 20.96 -4.14
CA VAL A 86 16.06 21.49 -5.50
C VAL A 86 14.75 22.28 -5.58
N GLU A 87 14.84 23.58 -5.85
CA GLU A 87 13.68 24.38 -6.23
C GLU A 87 13.21 23.87 -7.59
N VAL A 88 12.10 23.13 -7.60
CA VAL A 88 11.39 22.71 -8.81
C VAL A 88 10.37 23.80 -9.13
N ASP A 89 10.49 24.41 -10.32
CA ASP A 89 9.47 25.29 -10.87
C ASP A 89 8.12 24.54 -10.92
N ALA A 90 7.08 25.17 -10.38
CA ALA A 90 5.80 24.55 -10.05
C ALA A 90 4.86 24.31 -11.24
N ASP A 91 5.38 24.03 -12.44
CA ASP A 91 4.58 23.99 -13.68
C ASP A 91 4.10 22.58 -14.09
N ASP A 92 4.55 21.49 -13.44
CA ASP A 92 4.14 20.12 -13.82
C ASP A 92 3.68 19.27 -12.63
N THR A 93 2.71 19.78 -11.88
CA THR A 93 1.99 18.99 -10.86
C THR A 93 0.72 18.41 -11.45
N LEU A 94 0.85 17.23 -12.06
CA LEU A 94 -0.27 16.34 -12.35
C LEU A 94 -0.99 15.99 -11.03
N ASP A 95 -2.32 15.99 -11.06
CA ASP A 95 -3.22 15.65 -9.96
C ASP A 95 -2.90 14.26 -9.38
N LEU A 96 -1.97 14.21 -8.43
CA LEU A 96 -1.50 12.98 -7.79
C LEU A 96 -2.65 12.27 -7.08
N GLY A 97 -3.68 12.96 -6.58
CA GLY A 97 -4.83 12.34 -5.91
C GLY A 97 -5.64 11.34 -6.75
N ALA A 98 -5.34 11.20 -8.04
CA ALA A 98 -6.01 10.33 -9.00
C ALA A 98 -5.55 8.85 -9.00
N PHE A 99 -4.57 8.45 -8.19
CA PHE A 99 -4.13 7.05 -8.11
C PHE A 99 -4.36 6.50 -6.70
N ALA A 100 -5.00 5.33 -6.61
CA ALA A 100 -5.00 4.53 -5.39
C ALA A 100 -3.53 4.26 -5.01
N GLY A 101 -3.06 4.91 -3.94
CA GLY A 101 -1.64 4.91 -3.52
C GLY A 101 -0.85 6.21 -3.75
N ALA A 102 -1.41 7.28 -4.29
CA ALA A 102 -0.60 8.49 -4.54
C ALA A 102 -0.18 9.30 -3.29
N SER A 103 -0.58 8.89 -2.10
CA SER A 103 -0.04 9.40 -0.84
C SER A 103 1.38 8.88 -0.56
N PHE A 104 1.91 7.97 -1.37
CA PHE A 104 3.27 7.43 -1.24
C PHE A 104 4.34 8.36 -1.87
N LEU A 105 4.52 9.57 -1.32
CA LEU A 105 5.84 10.21 -1.45
C LEU A 105 6.80 9.51 -0.49
N PRO A 106 7.98 9.04 -0.96
CA PRO A 106 8.88 8.27 -0.12
C PRO A 106 9.38 9.13 1.04
N LEU A 107 9.02 8.76 2.27
CA LEU A 107 9.80 9.12 3.46
C LEU A 107 11.22 8.57 3.24
N GLN A 108 12.18 9.45 2.97
CA GLN A 108 13.55 9.05 2.66
C GLN A 108 14.15 8.20 3.80
N ARG A 109 14.42 6.94 3.50
CA ARG A 109 15.21 6.03 4.35
C ARG A 109 16.63 6.56 4.49
N GLY A 110 17.00 6.96 5.71
CA GLY A 110 18.39 7.20 6.07
C GLY A 110 19.20 5.91 6.09
N SER A 111 20.30 5.88 5.35
CA SER A 111 21.26 4.78 5.30
C SER A 111 21.85 4.51 6.68
N ARG A 112 21.47 3.40 7.35
CA ARG A 112 22.23 2.84 8.47
C ARG A 112 23.04 1.64 7.96
N LYS A 113 24.36 1.72 8.10
CA LYS A 113 25.30 0.62 7.86
C LYS A 113 24.87 -0.58 8.72
N ARG A 114 24.65 -1.74 8.08
CA ARG A 114 24.45 -3.02 8.76
C ARG A 114 25.78 -3.52 9.32
N GLY A 115 25.88 -3.59 10.64
CA GLY A 115 26.81 -4.49 11.33
C GLY A 115 26.21 -5.89 11.35
N ARG A 116 27.03 -6.89 11.01
CA ARG A 116 26.68 -8.32 10.99
C ARG A 116 26.61 -8.82 12.44
N ALA A 117 25.49 -9.37 12.86
CA ALA A 117 25.38 -10.13 14.12
C ALA A 117 24.60 -11.43 13.86
N ALA A 118 25.15 -12.51 14.41
CA ALA A 118 24.72 -13.90 14.22
C ALA A 118 23.38 -14.20 14.90
N SER A 119 22.69 -15.23 14.41
CA SER A 119 21.53 -15.85 15.05
C SER A 119 21.77 -16.19 16.51
N PRO A 120 20.74 -16.16 17.37
CA PRO A 120 20.69 -17.01 18.52
C PRO A 120 19.71 -18.17 18.31
N ASP A 121 20.18 -19.31 18.80
CA ASP A 121 19.57 -20.62 18.83
C ASP A 121 18.26 -20.71 19.60
N VAL A 122 17.55 -21.79 19.27
CA VAL A 122 16.43 -22.40 19.99
C VAL A 122 16.76 -22.50 21.49
N VAL A 123 15.92 -21.91 22.33
CA VAL A 123 15.93 -22.16 23.78
C VAL A 123 14.64 -22.86 24.18
N GLU A 124 14.79 -24.17 24.34
CA GLU A 124 13.95 -25.06 25.12
C GLU A 124 14.04 -24.65 26.60
N VAL A 125 12.92 -24.48 27.30
CA VAL A 125 12.92 -24.26 28.76
C VAL A 125 12.08 -25.33 29.43
N CYS A 126 12.80 -26.14 30.21
CA CYS A 126 12.32 -27.21 31.07
C CYS A 126 11.47 -26.72 32.25
N THR A 127 10.67 -27.66 32.71
CA THR A 127 9.84 -27.64 33.91
C THR A 127 10.64 -27.40 35.19
N ALA A 128 10.13 -26.53 36.06
CA ALA A 128 10.53 -26.49 37.47
C ALA A 128 9.28 -26.31 38.36
N LYS A 129 9.08 -27.29 39.25
CA LYS A 129 8.17 -27.22 40.40
C LYS A 129 8.75 -26.24 41.44
N GLY A 130 7.89 -25.44 42.06
CA GLY A 130 8.24 -24.61 43.22
C GLY A 130 7.02 -23.92 43.83
N ASP A 131 6.67 -24.39 45.01
CA ASP A 131 5.64 -24.07 46.01
C ASP A 131 4.72 -22.83 45.99
N ARG A 132 3.57 -23.10 46.63
CA ARG A 132 2.37 -22.30 46.90
C ARG A 132 2.64 -21.03 47.71
N LEU A 133 1.93 -19.96 47.34
CA LEU A 133 1.24 -19.09 48.29
C LEU A 133 -0.19 -18.83 47.77
N LYS A 134 -1.18 -19.18 48.59
CA LYS A 134 -2.61 -18.99 48.34
C LYS A 134 -2.97 -17.51 48.53
N GLY A 135 -3.46 -16.87 47.47
CA GLY A 135 -4.35 -15.73 47.55
C GLY A 135 -5.59 -16.06 46.73
N GLU A 136 -6.75 -16.13 47.37
CA GLU A 136 -8.04 -16.28 46.70
C GLU A 136 -8.31 -15.05 45.82
N VAL A 137 -8.49 -15.29 44.53
CA VAL A 137 -9.14 -14.34 43.63
C VAL A 137 -10.36 -15.09 43.09
N ASP A 138 -11.53 -14.60 43.49
CA ASP A 138 -12.82 -15.06 42.97
C ASP A 138 -12.81 -14.98 41.43
N LYS A 139 -12.95 -16.13 40.79
CA LYS A 139 -13.10 -16.22 39.33
C LYS A 139 -14.48 -15.73 38.93
N ALA A 140 -14.49 -14.66 38.14
CA ALA A 140 -15.65 -14.10 37.48
C ALA A 140 -16.42 -15.18 36.67
N PRO A 141 -17.75 -15.32 36.86
CA PRO A 141 -18.59 -16.22 36.07
C PRO A 141 -18.70 -15.86 34.58
N ASP A 142 -18.41 -14.61 34.20
CA ASP A 142 -18.67 -14.06 32.86
C ASP A 142 -17.71 -14.52 31.75
N GLU A 143 -16.43 -14.75 32.04
CA GLU A 143 -15.45 -15.18 31.03
C GLU A 143 -15.71 -16.62 30.54
N LYS A 144 -16.19 -17.50 31.42
CA LYS A 144 -16.51 -18.89 31.03
C LYS A 144 -17.77 -18.97 30.18
N ALA A 145 -18.82 -18.24 30.54
CA ALA A 145 -20.08 -18.25 29.81
C ALA A 145 -19.95 -17.64 28.40
N SER A 146 -19.17 -16.57 28.26
CA SER A 146 -18.85 -15.98 26.95
C SER A 146 -17.99 -16.92 26.09
N PHE A 147 -16.99 -17.60 26.68
CA PHE A 147 -16.16 -18.57 25.98
C PHE A 147 -16.95 -19.80 25.49
N GLU A 148 -17.84 -20.35 26.32
CA GLU A 148 -18.74 -21.46 25.93
C GLU A 148 -19.68 -21.04 24.79
N SER A 149 -20.22 -19.81 24.83
CA SER A 149 -21.07 -19.29 23.74
C SER A 149 -20.34 -19.13 22.39
N ILE A 150 -19.01 -18.89 22.41
CA ILE A 150 -18.18 -18.79 21.21
C ILE A 150 -17.88 -20.18 20.64
N LEU A 151 -17.75 -21.21 21.48
CA LEU A 151 -17.51 -22.60 21.03
C LEU A 151 -18.71 -23.18 20.26
N ASP A 152 -19.93 -22.79 20.65
CA ASP A 152 -21.17 -23.20 19.98
C ASP A 152 -21.55 -22.32 18.79
N LYS A 153 -20.81 -21.22 18.57
CA LYS A 153 -21.07 -20.29 17.47
C LYS A 153 -20.83 -20.98 16.13
N LYS A 154 -21.86 -20.98 15.29
CA LYS A 154 -21.80 -21.59 13.94
C LYS A 154 -21.53 -20.60 12.83
N THR A 155 -21.93 -19.34 13.01
CA THR A 155 -21.82 -18.29 12.01
C THR A 155 -20.81 -17.25 12.46
N PHE A 156 -19.89 -16.88 11.58
CA PHE A 156 -18.81 -15.94 11.85
C PHE A 156 -18.88 -14.76 10.88
N LYS A 157 -18.68 -13.55 11.40
CA LYS A 157 -18.57 -12.33 10.60
C LYS A 157 -17.13 -11.84 10.56
N ILE A 158 -16.61 -11.63 9.35
CA ILE A 158 -15.26 -11.14 9.12
C ILE A 158 -15.34 -9.83 8.37
N MET A 159 -14.72 -8.78 8.90
CA MET A 159 -14.64 -7.46 8.28
C MET A 159 -13.23 -7.22 7.74
N THR A 160 -13.12 -6.61 6.57
CA THR A 160 -11.85 -6.07 6.06
C THR A 160 -12.01 -4.62 5.62
N TYR A 161 -11.05 -3.76 5.96
CA TYR A 161 -11.17 -2.32 5.75
C TYR A 161 -9.79 -1.63 5.65
N ASN A 162 -9.46 -1.03 4.49
CA ASN A 162 -8.37 -0.06 4.37
C ASN A 162 -8.82 1.28 4.98
N VAL A 163 -8.21 1.67 6.10
CA VAL A 163 -8.69 2.82 6.91
C VAL A 163 -8.19 4.18 6.42
N TRP A 164 -7.37 4.17 5.36
CA TRP A 164 -6.72 5.33 4.78
C TRP A 164 -5.85 6.10 5.77
N PHE A 165 -4.54 5.90 5.67
CA PHE A 165 -3.50 6.56 6.48
C PHE A 165 -3.37 8.09 6.30
N ARG A 166 -4.29 8.74 5.58
CA ARG A 166 -4.28 10.18 5.37
C ARG A 166 -4.75 10.92 6.63
N GLU A 167 -3.81 11.15 7.54
CA GLU A 167 -4.09 11.72 8.88
C GLU A 167 -4.47 13.21 8.87
N ASP A 168 -4.15 13.97 7.82
CA ASP A 168 -4.47 15.39 7.71
C ASP A 168 -5.96 15.67 7.42
N LEU A 169 -6.76 14.64 7.11
CA LEU A 169 -8.16 14.77 6.71
C LEU A 169 -9.09 14.12 7.73
N GLU A 170 -9.67 14.94 8.59
CA GLU A 170 -10.76 14.60 9.55
C GLU A 170 -10.55 13.27 10.30
N LEU A 171 -9.29 12.94 10.64
CA LEU A 171 -8.90 11.61 11.12
C LEU A 171 -9.76 11.11 12.29
N HIS A 172 -9.98 11.94 13.30
CA HIS A 172 -10.78 11.58 14.47
C HIS A 172 -12.22 11.22 14.09
N ARG A 173 -12.86 12.03 13.23
CA ARG A 173 -14.22 11.78 12.75
C ARG A 173 -14.30 10.53 11.90
N ARG A 174 -13.30 10.30 11.05
CA ARG A 174 -13.21 9.07 10.24
C ARG A 174 -13.09 7.82 11.10
N MET A 175 -12.24 7.84 12.13
CA MET A 175 -12.07 6.69 13.03
C MET A 175 -13.28 6.47 13.94
N GLU A 176 -13.96 7.55 14.37
CA GLU A 176 -15.24 7.47 15.09
C GLU A 176 -16.32 6.79 14.23
N ALA A 177 -16.47 7.23 12.97
CA ALA A 177 -17.41 6.63 12.03
C ALA A 177 -17.06 5.16 11.69
N LEU A 178 -15.77 4.82 11.60
CA LEU A 178 -15.33 3.43 11.48
C LEU A 178 -15.73 2.60 12.71
N GLY A 179 -15.60 3.17 13.92
CA GLY A 179 -16.07 2.55 15.16
C GLY A 179 -17.58 2.28 15.16
N ASP A 180 -18.39 3.20 14.63
CA ASP A 180 -19.82 2.99 14.47
C ASP A 180 -20.15 1.86 13.49
N LEU A 181 -19.41 1.74 12.38
CA LEU A 181 -19.55 0.59 11.47
C LEU A 181 -19.22 -0.74 12.19
N ILE A 182 -18.17 -0.76 13.00
CA ILE A 182 -17.78 -1.96 13.76
C ILE A 182 -18.88 -2.35 14.74
N LYS A 183 -19.41 -1.40 15.51
CA LYS A 183 -20.54 -1.64 16.44
C LYS A 183 -21.78 -2.13 15.72
N ASN A 184 -22.13 -1.51 14.59
CA ASN A 184 -23.33 -1.85 13.82
C ASN A 184 -23.26 -3.25 13.18
N HIS A 185 -22.11 -3.62 12.60
CA HIS A 185 -21.97 -4.93 11.93
C HIS A 185 -21.56 -6.05 12.90
N ASN A 186 -20.99 -5.70 14.05
CA ASN A 186 -20.54 -6.59 15.11
C ASN A 186 -19.71 -7.78 14.57
N PRO A 187 -18.59 -7.51 13.86
CA PRO A 187 -17.75 -8.57 13.30
C PRO A 187 -17.02 -9.35 14.39
N ASP A 188 -16.86 -10.65 14.20
CA ASP A 188 -16.06 -11.51 15.09
C ASP A 188 -14.56 -11.29 14.89
N LEU A 189 -14.16 -11.02 13.64
CA LEU A 189 -12.79 -10.82 13.20
C LEU A 189 -12.71 -9.59 12.31
N ILE A 190 -11.67 -8.76 12.47
CA ILE A 190 -11.45 -7.59 11.62
C ILE A 190 -10.02 -7.56 11.13
N CYS A 191 -9.86 -7.24 9.84
CA CYS A 191 -8.58 -7.04 9.17
C CYS A 191 -8.49 -5.60 8.65
N PHE A 192 -7.61 -4.80 9.23
CA PHE A 192 -7.35 -3.43 8.79
C PHE A 192 -6.09 -3.35 7.93
N GLN A 193 -6.09 -2.43 6.97
CA GLN A 193 -4.92 -2.01 6.21
C GLN A 193 -4.71 -0.50 6.41
N GLU A 194 -3.47 -0.03 6.19
CA GLU A 194 -3.08 1.38 6.38
C GLU A 194 -3.26 1.93 7.81
N VAL A 195 -3.17 1.07 8.82
CA VAL A 195 -3.18 1.52 10.21
C VAL A 195 -1.84 2.17 10.53
N THR A 196 -1.85 3.43 10.94
CA THR A 196 -0.70 4.17 11.45
C THR A 196 -0.63 4.10 12.98
N PRO A 197 0.49 4.51 13.62
CA PRO A 197 0.56 4.66 15.08
C PRO A 197 -0.55 5.55 15.65
N THR A 198 -0.89 6.67 14.99
CA THR A 198 -1.96 7.57 15.43
C THR A 198 -3.32 6.88 15.35
N ILE A 199 -3.61 6.21 14.24
CA ILE A 199 -4.87 5.46 14.06
C ILE A 199 -4.97 4.35 15.10
N TYR A 200 -3.90 3.58 15.34
CA TYR A 200 -3.87 2.55 16.37
C TYR A 200 -4.31 3.08 17.74
N LEU A 201 -3.75 4.21 18.17
CA LEU A 201 -4.10 4.83 19.46
C LEU A 201 -5.55 5.33 19.50
N LEU A 202 -6.14 5.71 18.36
CA LEU A 202 -7.57 6.08 18.28
C LEU A 202 -8.47 4.84 18.39
N LEU A 203 -8.13 3.77 17.67
CA LEU A 203 -8.87 2.51 17.74
C LEU A 203 -8.78 1.91 19.15
N GLN A 204 -7.59 1.95 19.78
CA GLN A 204 -7.37 1.47 21.16
C GLN A 204 -8.22 2.20 22.21
N LYS A 205 -8.55 3.47 21.96
CA LYS A 205 -9.41 4.29 22.85
C LYS A 205 -10.90 4.09 22.61
N SER A 206 -11.28 3.35 21.57
CA SER A 206 -12.68 3.13 21.24
C SER A 206 -13.35 2.17 22.23
N ASP A 207 -14.64 2.35 22.46
CA ASP A 207 -15.46 1.55 23.37
C ASP A 207 -15.51 0.05 23.00
N TRP A 208 -15.55 -0.25 21.70
CA TRP A 208 -15.57 -1.62 21.18
C TRP A 208 -14.22 -2.36 21.33
N TRP A 209 -13.11 -1.66 21.58
CA TRP A 209 -11.76 -2.24 21.54
C TRP A 209 -11.57 -3.39 22.53
N GLN A 210 -12.14 -3.25 23.73
CA GLN A 210 -11.96 -4.20 24.84
C GLN A 210 -12.54 -5.59 24.54
N GLU A 211 -13.45 -5.69 23.59
CA GLU A 211 -14.01 -6.98 23.15
C GLU A 211 -13.06 -7.77 22.25
N TYR A 212 -11.97 -7.16 21.77
CA TYR A 212 -11.08 -7.76 20.79
C TYR A 212 -9.64 -7.92 21.30
N LYS A 213 -9.06 -9.09 21.02
CA LYS A 213 -7.62 -9.31 21.09
C LYS A 213 -6.95 -8.79 19.83
N CYS A 214 -5.90 -7.97 19.98
CA CYS A 214 -5.14 -7.39 18.87
C CYS A 214 -3.91 -8.22 18.49
N SER A 215 -3.58 -8.24 17.20
CA SER A 215 -2.37 -8.88 16.66
C SER A 215 -1.07 -8.13 16.98
N LEU A 216 -1.18 -6.89 17.45
CA LEU A 216 -0.04 -6.01 17.72
C LEU A 216 0.03 -5.65 19.20
N SER A 217 1.25 -5.67 19.74
CA SER A 217 1.56 -5.00 21.01
C SER A 217 1.73 -3.49 20.79
N ASP A 218 1.57 -2.70 21.86
CA ASP A 218 1.79 -1.25 21.82
C ASP A 218 3.18 -0.90 21.24
N ASN A 219 4.22 -1.65 21.63
CA ASN A 219 5.58 -1.42 21.11
C ASN A 219 5.65 -1.66 19.59
N MET A 220 5.09 -2.76 19.09
CA MET A 220 5.08 -3.04 17.65
C MET A 220 4.32 -1.98 16.86
N ALA A 221 3.19 -1.52 17.39
CA ALA A 221 2.34 -0.51 16.78
C ALA A 221 3.06 0.84 16.57
N MET A 222 4.11 1.14 17.36
CA MET A 222 4.86 2.40 17.29
C MET A 222 6.11 2.33 16.41
N GLN A 223 6.50 1.15 15.90
CA GLN A 223 7.78 0.97 15.20
C GLN A 223 7.75 1.31 13.72
N ARG A 224 6.56 1.31 13.11
CA ARG A 224 6.38 1.43 11.65
C ARG A 224 5.42 2.57 11.31
N PRO A 225 5.59 3.20 10.14
CA PRO A 225 4.73 4.30 9.72
C PRO A 225 3.29 3.85 9.46
N TYR A 226 3.10 2.63 8.95
CA TYR A 226 1.80 1.99 8.79
C TYR A 226 1.95 0.47 8.65
N TYR A 227 0.85 -0.27 8.84
CA TYR A 227 0.83 -1.74 8.81
C TYR A 227 -0.59 -2.29 8.57
N CYS A 228 -0.68 -3.62 8.39
CA CYS A 228 -1.92 -4.34 8.56
C CYS A 228 -2.12 -4.69 10.05
N MET A 229 -3.37 -4.71 10.51
CA MET A 229 -3.71 -5.05 11.89
C MET A 229 -4.92 -5.98 11.92
N GLN A 230 -4.85 -7.04 12.73
CA GLN A 230 -5.98 -7.94 12.93
C GLN A 230 -6.46 -7.84 14.38
N VAL A 231 -7.78 -7.80 14.56
CA VAL A 231 -8.40 -7.84 15.89
C VAL A 231 -9.49 -8.92 15.90
N SER A 232 -9.64 -9.62 17.02
CA SER A 232 -10.50 -10.81 17.13
C SER A 232 -11.26 -10.88 18.45
N LYS A 233 -12.58 -11.09 18.40
CA LYS A 233 -13.38 -11.51 19.57
C LYS A 233 -13.15 -12.98 19.91
N MET A 234 -12.71 -13.76 18.93
CA MET A 234 -12.46 -15.19 19.08
C MET A 234 -11.08 -15.45 19.70
N PRO A 235 -10.91 -16.57 20.43
CA PRO A 235 -9.60 -17.00 20.89
C PRO A 235 -8.65 -17.28 19.71
N VAL A 236 -7.55 -16.52 19.64
CA VAL A 236 -6.49 -16.68 18.64
C VAL A 236 -5.35 -17.50 19.24
N GLU A 237 -4.96 -18.57 18.56
CA GLU A 237 -3.82 -19.42 18.94
C GLU A 237 -2.49 -18.68 18.72
N SER A 238 -2.29 -18.15 17.51
CA SER A 238 -1.11 -17.36 17.15
C SER A 238 -1.44 -16.30 16.11
N PHE A 239 -0.61 -15.25 16.12
CA PHE A 239 -0.50 -14.28 15.04
C PHE A 239 0.89 -14.39 14.44
N ASP A 240 0.94 -14.51 13.12
CA ASP A 240 2.16 -14.64 12.34
C ASP A 240 2.22 -13.51 11.30
N CYS A 241 3.41 -13.00 11.03
CA CYS A 241 3.59 -11.92 10.06
C CYS A 241 4.83 -12.15 9.20
N THR A 242 4.62 -12.32 7.90
CA THR A 242 5.68 -12.63 6.93
C THR A 242 5.88 -11.45 5.97
N PRO A 243 6.99 -10.71 6.06
CA PRO A 243 7.30 -9.64 5.11
C PRO A 243 7.52 -10.18 3.70
N PHE A 244 7.05 -9.46 2.69
CA PHE A 244 7.35 -9.81 1.31
C PHE A 244 8.74 -9.29 0.91
N ALA A 245 9.64 -10.21 0.52
CA ALA A 245 11.02 -9.87 0.18
C ALA A 245 11.14 -8.91 -1.02
N ASN A 246 10.16 -8.92 -1.93
CA ASN A 246 10.09 -8.04 -3.10
C ASN A 246 9.35 -6.73 -2.82
N SER A 247 8.88 -6.48 -1.59
CA SER A 247 8.17 -5.26 -1.29
C SER A 247 9.13 -4.08 -1.10
N ILE A 248 8.75 -2.94 -1.68
CA ILE A 248 9.44 -1.67 -1.47
C ILE A 248 8.64 -0.75 -0.53
N MET A 249 7.34 -0.99 -0.40
CA MET A 249 6.43 -0.27 0.50
C MET A 249 6.33 -0.90 1.89
N GLY A 250 7.02 -2.03 2.13
CA GLY A 250 7.01 -2.70 3.44
C GLY A 250 5.75 -3.53 3.65
N ARG A 251 5.27 -4.19 2.59
CA ARG A 251 4.09 -5.06 2.58
C ARG A 251 4.41 -6.43 3.16
N GLU A 252 3.41 -7.06 3.74
CA GLU A 252 3.53 -8.32 4.48
C GLU A 252 2.23 -9.11 4.43
N LEU A 253 2.32 -10.41 4.71
CA LEU A 253 1.19 -11.29 4.96
C LEU A 253 1.03 -11.49 6.46
N CYS A 254 -0.07 -10.97 7.03
CA CYS A 254 -0.46 -11.21 8.42
C CYS A 254 -1.42 -12.39 8.46
N VAL A 255 -1.22 -13.31 9.39
CA VAL A 255 -1.99 -14.55 9.51
C VAL A 255 -2.38 -14.74 10.98
N ALA A 256 -3.66 -15.04 11.21
CA ALA A 256 -4.20 -15.40 12.50
C ALA A 256 -4.69 -16.86 12.45
N HIS A 257 -4.25 -17.65 13.43
CA HIS A 257 -4.59 -19.07 13.56
C HIS A 257 -5.66 -19.26 14.63
N PHE A 258 -6.69 -20.04 14.29
CA PHE A 258 -7.83 -20.30 15.15
C PHE A 258 -8.12 -21.80 15.23
N ASN A 259 -8.65 -22.18 16.37
CA ASN A 259 -9.22 -23.50 16.59
C ASN A 259 -10.67 -23.36 17.07
N ILE A 260 -11.61 -23.62 16.16
CA ILE A 260 -13.04 -23.44 16.39
C ILE A 260 -13.61 -24.75 16.96
N GLY A 261 -14.17 -24.66 18.16
CA GLY A 261 -14.74 -25.82 18.86
C GLY A 261 -13.71 -26.89 19.22
N GLY A 262 -12.41 -26.55 19.29
CA GLY A 262 -11.32 -27.47 19.62
C GLY A 262 -10.94 -28.47 18.51
N VAL A 263 -11.66 -28.46 17.38
CA VAL A 263 -11.51 -29.47 16.30
C VAL A 263 -11.22 -28.82 14.95
N VAL A 264 -11.86 -27.69 14.62
CA VAL A 264 -11.78 -27.11 13.28
C VAL A 264 -10.70 -26.04 13.24
N LYS A 265 -9.60 -26.35 12.55
CA LYS A 265 -8.56 -25.37 12.24
C LYS A 265 -9.06 -24.38 11.18
N PHE A 266 -8.94 -23.10 11.48
CA PHE A 266 -9.32 -22.00 10.62
C PHE A 266 -8.21 -20.95 10.58
N VAL A 267 -7.95 -20.38 9.41
CA VAL A 267 -6.91 -19.37 9.20
C VAL A 267 -7.53 -18.13 8.57
N LEU A 268 -7.28 -16.97 9.19
CA LEU A 268 -7.60 -15.67 8.61
C LEU A 268 -6.31 -14.93 8.29
N ALA A 269 -6.09 -14.65 7.01
CA ALA A 269 -4.97 -13.87 6.53
C ALA A 269 -5.43 -12.51 5.99
N THR A 270 -4.61 -11.49 6.21
CA THR A 270 -4.76 -10.18 5.58
C THR A 270 -3.45 -9.71 4.97
N SER A 271 -3.56 -8.94 3.90
CA SER A 271 -2.44 -8.19 3.36
C SER A 271 -2.90 -6.86 2.76
N HIS A 272 -1.95 -5.98 2.56
CA HIS A 272 -2.07 -4.82 1.69
C HIS A 272 -1.02 -4.98 0.59
N LEU A 273 -1.38 -5.58 -0.55
CA LEU A 273 -0.42 -5.89 -1.61
C LEU A 273 0.11 -4.62 -2.28
N GLU A 274 1.29 -4.70 -2.92
CA GLU A 274 2.02 -3.56 -3.48
C GLU A 274 1.10 -2.64 -4.31
N SER A 275 0.99 -1.37 -3.93
CA SER A 275 0.09 -0.42 -4.60
C SER A 275 0.74 0.12 -5.88
N PRO A 276 -0.05 0.53 -6.89
CA PRO A 276 0.43 1.45 -7.92
C PRO A 276 0.88 2.76 -7.28
N CYS A 277 2.06 3.26 -7.62
CA CYS A 277 2.54 4.55 -7.15
C CYS A 277 3.25 5.30 -8.28
N PRO A 278 2.51 5.78 -9.29
CA PRO A 278 3.09 6.56 -10.36
C PRO A 278 3.57 7.90 -9.81
N GLY A 279 4.88 8.12 -9.81
CA GLY A 279 5.49 9.37 -9.42
C GLY A 279 6.68 9.75 -10.29
N PRO A 280 7.23 10.97 -10.11
CA PRO A 280 8.43 11.40 -10.80
C PRO A 280 9.59 10.41 -10.60
N PRO A 281 10.49 10.27 -11.60
CA PRO A 281 10.48 10.96 -12.88
C PRO A 281 9.67 10.25 -13.98
N ARG A 282 9.25 8.99 -13.77
CA ARG A 282 8.71 8.14 -14.85
C ARG A 282 7.18 8.02 -14.88
N TRP A 283 6.49 8.29 -13.76
CA TRP A 283 5.03 8.21 -13.64
C TRP A 283 4.38 6.88 -14.03
N ASP A 284 5.15 5.79 -14.12
CA ASP A 284 4.73 4.49 -14.65
C ASP A 284 4.86 3.35 -13.63
N GLN A 285 5.16 3.64 -12.36
CA GLN A 285 5.43 2.61 -11.35
C GLN A 285 4.15 1.95 -10.85
N MET A 286 3.67 0.95 -11.59
CA MET A 286 2.42 0.22 -11.28
C MET A 286 2.62 -0.98 -10.34
N TYR A 287 3.85 -1.42 -10.14
CA TYR A 287 4.26 -2.53 -9.26
C TYR A 287 3.47 -3.84 -9.44
N SER A 288 3.02 -4.09 -10.67
CA SER A 288 2.23 -5.27 -11.02
C SER A 288 2.98 -6.57 -10.78
N LYS A 289 4.27 -6.64 -11.17
CA LYS A 289 5.09 -7.85 -10.97
C LYS A 289 5.25 -8.19 -9.49
N GLU A 290 5.46 -7.17 -8.66
CA GLU A 290 5.62 -7.31 -7.22
C GLU A 290 4.31 -7.81 -6.60
N ARG A 291 3.20 -7.14 -6.88
CA ARG A 291 1.86 -7.48 -6.39
C ARG A 291 1.42 -8.88 -6.80
N VAL A 292 1.61 -9.29 -8.06
CA VAL A 292 1.31 -10.64 -8.54
C VAL A 292 2.14 -11.70 -7.80
N ALA A 293 3.43 -11.46 -7.63
CA ALA A 293 4.29 -12.39 -6.89
C ALA A 293 3.89 -12.50 -5.40
N GLN A 294 3.46 -11.40 -4.77
CA GLN A 294 2.97 -11.39 -3.40
C GLN A 294 1.65 -12.16 -3.23
N ALA A 295 0.69 -11.96 -4.14
CA ALA A 295 -0.56 -12.72 -4.17
C ALA A 295 -0.30 -14.23 -4.33
N ASN A 296 0.53 -14.61 -5.30
CA ASN A 296 0.90 -16.00 -5.54
C ASN A 296 1.60 -16.62 -4.33
N LYS A 297 2.55 -15.88 -3.71
CA LYS A 297 3.25 -16.38 -2.52
C LYS A 297 2.30 -16.57 -1.34
N SER A 298 1.31 -15.68 -1.19
CA SER A 298 0.29 -15.79 -0.15
C SER A 298 -0.57 -17.03 -0.37
N LEU A 299 -1.06 -17.28 -1.59
CA LEU A 299 -1.85 -18.47 -1.92
C LEU A 299 -1.05 -19.77 -1.76
N GLU A 300 0.25 -19.76 -2.07
CA GLU A 300 1.15 -20.90 -1.86
C GLU A 300 1.26 -21.27 -0.37
N ILE A 301 1.56 -20.29 0.48
CA ILE A 301 1.68 -20.48 1.94
C ILE A 301 0.35 -20.97 2.51
N LEU A 302 -0.73 -20.26 2.18
CA LEU A 302 -2.06 -20.47 2.72
C LEU A 302 -2.71 -21.75 2.18
N GLY A 303 -2.32 -22.21 0.99
CA GLY A 303 -2.86 -23.40 0.33
C GLY A 303 -2.71 -24.69 1.13
N SER A 304 -1.74 -24.74 2.04
CA SER A 304 -1.50 -25.86 2.96
C SER A 304 -2.61 -26.07 4.00
N PHE A 305 -3.38 -25.02 4.30
CA PHE A 305 -4.46 -25.09 5.29
C PHE A 305 -5.79 -25.48 4.65
N ARG A 306 -6.66 -26.09 5.46
CA ARG A 306 -7.96 -26.61 5.01
C ARG A 306 -9.01 -25.51 4.88
N ASN A 307 -9.22 -24.73 5.94
CA ASN A 307 -10.16 -23.62 5.97
C ASN A 307 -9.41 -22.30 6.09
N VAL A 308 -9.48 -21.48 5.05
CA VAL A 308 -8.74 -20.22 4.95
C VAL A 308 -9.59 -19.11 4.36
N ILE A 309 -9.43 -17.93 4.92
CA ILE A 309 -9.82 -16.67 4.29
C ILE A 309 -8.57 -15.82 4.12
N PHE A 310 -8.31 -15.38 2.90
CA PHE A 310 -7.32 -14.35 2.58
C PHE A 310 -8.05 -13.08 2.12
N CYS A 311 -7.90 -11.99 2.86
CA CYS A 311 -8.63 -10.75 2.60
C CYS A 311 -7.75 -9.50 2.70
N GLY A 312 -8.34 -8.34 2.45
CA GLY A 312 -7.65 -7.05 2.50
C GLY A 312 -7.55 -6.38 1.15
N ASP A 313 -6.80 -5.28 1.14
CA ASP A 313 -6.54 -4.48 -0.04
C ASP A 313 -5.49 -5.17 -0.93
N MET A 314 -5.98 -5.86 -1.96
CA MET A 314 -5.15 -6.58 -2.91
C MET A 314 -4.52 -5.65 -3.95
N ASN A 315 -4.89 -4.36 -4.00
CA ASN A 315 -4.52 -3.42 -5.06
C ASN A 315 -4.68 -3.96 -6.49
N TRP A 316 -5.52 -4.98 -6.67
CA TRP A 316 -5.50 -5.79 -7.88
C TRP A 316 -6.22 -5.10 -9.03
N ASP A 317 -5.53 -4.96 -10.15
CA ASP A 317 -6.10 -4.46 -11.39
C ASP A 317 -6.19 -5.58 -12.42
N ASP A 318 -7.39 -6.14 -12.64
CA ASP A 318 -7.58 -7.26 -13.57
C ASP A 318 -7.11 -6.92 -15.01
N LYS A 319 -7.03 -5.64 -15.39
CA LYS A 319 -6.49 -5.21 -16.70
C LYS A 319 -4.95 -5.15 -16.71
N GLY A 320 -4.33 -4.77 -15.61
CA GLY A 320 -2.89 -4.55 -15.50
C GLY A 320 -2.12 -5.79 -15.02
N ASP A 321 -2.70 -6.50 -14.05
CA ASP A 321 -2.13 -7.68 -13.40
C ASP A 321 -2.58 -8.98 -14.06
N GLY A 322 -3.62 -8.90 -14.90
CA GLY A 322 -4.28 -10.06 -15.48
C GLY A 322 -5.28 -10.70 -14.50
N PRO A 323 -5.82 -11.87 -14.86
CA PRO A 323 -6.77 -12.56 -14.00
C PRO A 323 -6.12 -12.96 -12.68
N PHE A 324 -6.86 -12.83 -11.59
CA PHE A 324 -6.44 -13.33 -10.28
C PHE A 324 -6.50 -14.86 -10.30
N HIS A 325 -5.35 -15.53 -10.44
CA HIS A 325 -5.29 -16.99 -10.58
C HIS A 325 -5.57 -17.67 -9.22
N LEU A 326 -6.74 -18.30 -9.11
CA LEU A 326 -7.13 -19.08 -7.94
C LEU A 326 -6.80 -20.57 -8.14
N PRO A 327 -6.09 -21.22 -7.20
CA PRO A 327 -5.92 -22.67 -7.22
C PRO A 327 -7.27 -23.39 -7.02
N ASP A 328 -7.32 -24.67 -7.37
CA ASP A 328 -8.52 -25.49 -7.19
C ASP A 328 -9.00 -25.48 -5.73
N GLY A 329 -10.32 -25.35 -5.55
CA GLY A 329 -10.98 -25.27 -4.25
C GLY A 329 -10.93 -23.88 -3.59
N TRP A 330 -10.29 -22.88 -4.22
CA TRP A 330 -10.41 -21.48 -3.83
C TRP A 330 -11.52 -20.77 -4.62
N THR A 331 -12.15 -19.78 -3.99
CA THR A 331 -13.22 -18.96 -4.57
C THR A 331 -13.05 -17.50 -4.18
N ASP A 332 -13.52 -16.57 -5.02
CA ASP A 332 -13.66 -15.16 -4.67
C ASP A 332 -15.09 -14.94 -4.15
N ALA A 333 -15.23 -14.60 -2.88
CA ALA A 333 -16.53 -14.54 -2.22
C ALA A 333 -17.48 -13.50 -2.86
N TRP A 334 -16.94 -12.42 -3.44
CA TRP A 334 -17.76 -11.44 -4.14
C TRP A 334 -18.30 -12.03 -5.44
N ILE A 335 -17.46 -12.69 -6.22
CA ILE A 335 -17.88 -13.32 -7.49
C ILE A 335 -18.92 -14.42 -7.24
N GLU A 336 -18.73 -15.24 -6.19
CA GLU A 336 -19.65 -16.31 -5.82
C GLU A 336 -21.03 -15.79 -5.41
N LEU A 337 -21.07 -14.79 -4.52
CA LEU A 337 -22.33 -14.30 -3.95
C LEU A 337 -23.02 -13.23 -4.79
N LYS A 338 -22.26 -12.47 -5.57
CA LYS A 338 -22.71 -11.30 -6.33
C LYS A 338 -22.30 -11.40 -7.81
N PRO A 339 -22.67 -12.49 -8.51
CA PRO A 339 -22.26 -12.70 -9.89
C PRO A 339 -22.76 -11.55 -10.79
N GLY A 340 -21.84 -10.95 -11.54
CA GLY A 340 -22.13 -9.83 -12.46
C GLY A 340 -22.13 -8.44 -11.80
N GLU A 341 -22.05 -8.32 -10.47
CA GLU A 341 -21.85 -7.04 -9.81
C GLU A 341 -20.36 -6.66 -9.77
N ASN A 342 -20.04 -5.40 -10.06
CA ASN A 342 -18.64 -4.95 -10.17
C ASN A 342 -17.86 -5.00 -8.85
N GLY A 343 -18.52 -4.78 -7.71
CA GLY A 343 -17.88 -4.77 -6.39
C GLY A 343 -16.80 -3.71 -6.20
N TRP A 344 -16.95 -2.52 -6.77
CA TRP A 344 -15.96 -1.45 -6.64
C TRP A 344 -15.82 -1.00 -5.19
N THR A 345 -14.73 -1.41 -4.53
CA THR A 345 -14.39 -1.00 -3.15
C THR A 345 -13.62 0.32 -3.12
N TYR A 346 -12.98 0.68 -4.23
CA TYR A 346 -12.44 2.01 -4.49
C TYR A 346 -13.19 2.62 -5.66
N ASP A 347 -14.05 3.62 -5.40
CA ASP A 347 -14.96 4.18 -6.40
C ASP A 347 -15.00 5.71 -6.32
N THR A 348 -14.30 6.38 -7.22
CA THR A 348 -14.28 7.87 -7.30
C THR A 348 -15.62 8.49 -7.71
N LYS A 349 -16.59 7.71 -8.19
CA LYS A 349 -17.94 8.15 -8.54
C LYS A 349 -18.90 8.03 -7.36
N ALA A 350 -18.83 6.91 -6.63
CA ALA A 350 -19.71 6.66 -5.49
C ALA A 350 -19.18 7.26 -4.18
N ASN A 351 -17.86 7.29 -3.98
CA ASN A 351 -17.24 7.89 -2.81
C ASN A 351 -17.13 9.42 -3.01
N GLY A 352 -18.07 10.15 -2.40
CA GLY A 352 -18.14 11.61 -2.50
C GLY A 352 -16.86 12.33 -2.07
N MET A 353 -16.07 11.74 -1.16
CA MET A 353 -14.80 12.28 -0.70
C MET A 353 -13.73 12.33 -1.81
N LEU A 354 -13.83 11.41 -2.77
CA LEU A 354 -12.92 11.33 -3.91
C LEU A 354 -13.36 12.17 -5.10
N SER A 355 -14.48 12.88 -4.99
CA SER A 355 -15.00 13.72 -6.05
C SER A 355 -13.94 14.69 -6.59
N GLY A 356 -13.99 14.91 -7.89
CA GLY A 356 -13.01 15.75 -8.59
C GLY A 356 -11.70 15.06 -8.94
N ASN A 357 -11.42 13.84 -8.46
CA ASN A 357 -10.38 12.99 -9.04
C ASN A 357 -10.75 12.52 -10.45
N ARG A 358 -9.77 11.95 -11.17
CA ARG A 358 -10.07 11.21 -12.40
C ARG A 358 -10.94 10.00 -12.07
N ASN A 359 -11.78 9.62 -13.02
CA ASN A 359 -12.63 8.44 -12.86
C ASN A 359 -11.78 7.18 -12.73
N LEU A 360 -11.85 6.58 -11.56
CA LEU A 360 -11.25 5.31 -11.19
C LEU A 360 -12.26 4.51 -10.35
N GLN A 361 -12.55 3.29 -10.79
CA GLN A 361 -13.45 2.36 -10.12
C GLN A 361 -12.81 0.97 -10.15
N LYS A 362 -12.43 0.46 -8.98
CA LYS A 362 -11.62 -0.75 -8.84
C LYS A 362 -12.12 -1.59 -7.67
N ARG A 363 -11.98 -2.92 -7.79
CA ARG A 363 -12.25 -3.90 -6.73
C ARG A 363 -10.92 -4.32 -6.11
N LEU A 364 -10.40 -3.40 -5.29
CA LEU A 364 -9.09 -3.55 -4.65
C LEU A 364 -9.19 -4.51 -3.47
N ASP A 365 -10.23 -4.36 -2.66
CA ASP A 365 -10.47 -5.15 -1.46
C ASP A 365 -11.22 -6.43 -1.83
N ARG A 366 -10.70 -7.58 -1.41
CA ARG A 366 -11.27 -8.90 -1.77
C ARG A 366 -11.33 -9.84 -0.57
N PHE A 367 -12.18 -10.85 -0.69
CA PHE A 367 -12.22 -12.03 0.16
C PHE A 367 -11.98 -13.26 -0.74
N ILE A 368 -10.81 -13.87 -0.61
CA ILE A 368 -10.40 -15.08 -1.32
C ILE A 368 -10.44 -16.24 -0.34
N CYS A 369 -11.29 -17.23 -0.61
CA CYS A 369 -11.71 -18.23 0.37
C CYS A 369 -11.38 -19.65 -0.10
N LYS A 370 -10.90 -20.49 0.82
CA LYS A 370 -10.85 -21.94 0.68
C LYS A 370 -11.56 -22.53 1.90
N LEU A 371 -12.83 -22.88 1.75
CA LEU A 371 -13.72 -23.13 2.90
C LEU A 371 -14.52 -24.44 2.71
N PRO A 372 -13.87 -25.61 2.66
CA PRO A 372 -14.57 -26.89 2.52
C PRO A 372 -15.55 -27.16 3.66
N ASP A 373 -15.21 -26.76 4.89
CA ASP A 373 -16.03 -27.06 6.09
C ASP A 373 -17.01 -25.91 6.44
N PHE A 374 -17.02 -24.83 5.65
CA PHE A 374 -17.90 -23.67 5.83
C PHE A 374 -18.69 -23.36 4.56
N LYS A 375 -19.84 -22.73 4.73
CA LYS A 375 -20.60 -22.12 3.66
C LYS A 375 -20.36 -20.62 3.70
N ILE A 376 -20.19 -20.01 2.52
CA ILE A 376 -20.17 -18.56 2.36
C ILE A 376 -21.63 -18.10 2.25
N ASP A 377 -22.11 -17.32 3.21
CA ASP A 377 -23.54 -16.97 3.30
C ASP A 377 -23.85 -15.60 2.71
N ARG A 378 -23.02 -14.60 3.02
CA ARG A 378 -23.30 -13.20 2.67
C ARG A 378 -22.03 -12.37 2.61
N ILE A 379 -22.02 -11.40 1.69
CA ILE A 379 -21.01 -10.35 1.61
C ILE A 379 -21.71 -9.00 1.48
N GLU A 380 -21.22 -8.02 2.24
CA GLU A 380 -21.72 -6.65 2.25
C GLU A 380 -20.60 -5.66 2.00
N MET A 381 -20.92 -4.58 1.30
CA MET A 381 -20.08 -3.39 1.19
C MET A 381 -20.58 -2.31 2.15
N ILE A 382 -19.68 -1.79 2.99
CA ILE A 382 -19.99 -0.90 4.11
C ILE A 382 -19.19 0.41 4.02
N GLY A 383 -19.57 1.42 4.83
CA GLY A 383 -18.86 2.70 4.88
C GLY A 383 -19.10 3.59 3.65
N LYS A 384 -20.27 3.45 3.01
CA LYS A 384 -20.64 4.20 1.80
C LYS A 384 -21.23 5.58 2.07
N ASP A 385 -21.64 5.83 3.31
CA ASP A 385 -22.33 7.05 3.69
C ASP A 385 -21.35 8.11 4.18
N ALA A 386 -21.60 9.35 3.79
CA ALA A 386 -20.87 10.51 4.29
C ALA A 386 -21.13 10.69 5.79
N ILE A 387 -20.09 11.09 6.52
CA ILE A 387 -20.18 11.44 7.93
C ILE A 387 -21.02 12.73 8.04
N PRO A 388 -22.15 12.70 8.77
CA PRO A 388 -23.05 13.85 8.84
C PRO A 388 -22.35 15.12 9.34
N GLY A 389 -22.49 16.21 8.58
CA GLY A 389 -21.96 17.53 8.94
C GLY A 389 -20.43 17.68 8.83
N VAL A 390 -19.73 16.71 8.23
CA VAL A 390 -18.27 16.76 8.06
C VAL A 390 -17.92 16.91 6.58
N SER A 391 -17.18 17.97 6.26
CA SER A 391 -16.66 18.28 4.93
C SER A 391 -15.19 18.69 5.00
N PHE A 392 -14.50 18.62 3.85
CA PHE A 392 -13.16 19.16 3.70
C PHE A 392 -13.03 19.93 2.38
N VAL A 393 -12.07 20.85 2.34
CA VAL A 393 -11.80 21.65 1.14
C VAL A 393 -10.67 21.02 0.34
N LYS A 394 -10.98 20.64 -0.90
CA LYS A 394 -10.03 20.16 -1.88
C LYS A 394 -9.69 21.25 -2.89
N GLU A 395 -8.40 21.50 -3.07
CA GLU A 395 -7.92 22.38 -4.15
C GLU A 395 -7.72 21.56 -5.42
N LYS A 396 -8.32 22.02 -6.53
CA LYS A 396 -8.21 21.40 -7.84
C LYS A 396 -7.71 22.42 -8.85
N LYS A 397 -6.60 22.12 -9.52
CA LYS A 397 -6.12 22.90 -10.66
C LYS A 397 -7.07 22.72 -11.84
N VAL A 398 -7.56 23.83 -12.39
CA VAL A 398 -8.42 23.87 -13.58
C VAL A 398 -7.85 24.92 -14.52
N GLY A 399 -7.18 24.48 -15.58
CA GLY A 399 -6.41 25.38 -16.44
C GLY A 399 -5.32 26.10 -15.63
N LYS A 400 -5.26 27.44 -15.73
CA LYS A 400 -4.31 28.29 -14.99
C LYS A 400 -4.78 28.68 -13.58
N GLY A 401 -5.97 28.25 -13.16
CA GLY A 401 -6.56 28.61 -11.87
C GLY A 401 -6.64 27.44 -10.88
N VAL A 402 -6.81 27.77 -9.61
CA VAL A 402 -7.13 26.81 -8.55
C VAL A 402 -8.58 26.99 -8.14
N ARG A 403 -9.36 25.92 -8.22
CA ARG A 403 -10.74 25.86 -7.73
C ARG A 403 -10.76 25.15 -6.38
N LYS A 404 -11.43 25.73 -5.40
CA LYS A 404 -11.72 25.09 -4.11
C LYS A 404 -13.06 24.34 -4.21
N LEU A 405 -13.05 23.07 -3.84
CA LEU A 405 -14.22 22.20 -3.81
C LEU A 405 -14.45 21.78 -2.36
N GLU A 406 -15.63 22.05 -1.83
CA GLU A 406 -16.03 21.48 -0.55
C GLU A 406 -16.65 20.10 -0.79
N LEU A 407 -16.07 19.07 -0.19
CA LEU A 407 -16.43 17.67 -0.40
C LEU A 407 -16.81 17.00 0.92
N PRO A 408 -17.75 16.04 0.92
CA PRO A 408 -18.08 15.29 2.12
C PRO A 408 -16.90 14.41 2.55
N VAL A 409 -16.87 14.08 3.83
CA VAL A 409 -15.93 13.09 4.38
C VAL A 409 -16.67 11.78 4.62
N LEU A 410 -16.08 10.68 4.15
CA LEU A 410 -16.47 9.30 4.44
C LEU A 410 -15.45 8.68 5.43
N PRO A 411 -15.67 7.48 5.98
CA PRO A 411 -14.71 6.84 6.87
C PRO A 411 -13.32 6.63 6.23
N SER A 412 -13.27 6.40 4.92
CA SER A 412 -12.04 6.16 4.15
C SER A 412 -12.26 6.50 2.66
N ASP A 413 -11.19 6.52 1.88
CA ASP A 413 -11.28 6.48 0.42
C ASP A 413 -11.72 5.10 -0.11
N HIS A 414 -11.63 4.06 0.73
CA HIS A 414 -12.18 2.72 0.46
C HIS A 414 -13.54 2.50 1.14
N PHE A 415 -14.38 1.69 0.50
CA PHE A 415 -15.49 1.00 1.15
C PHE A 415 -15.01 -0.33 1.74
N GLY A 416 -15.45 -0.64 2.95
CA GLY A 416 -15.13 -1.91 3.61
C GLY A 416 -16.00 -3.07 3.11
N LEU A 417 -15.58 -4.29 3.44
CA LEU A 417 -16.36 -5.49 3.19
C LEU A 417 -16.61 -6.27 4.48
N VAL A 418 -17.80 -6.84 4.63
CA VAL A 418 -18.16 -7.78 5.70
C VAL A 418 -18.64 -9.09 5.08
N LEU A 419 -17.95 -10.19 5.41
CA LEU A 419 -18.28 -11.54 5.00
C LEU A 419 -18.91 -12.31 6.16
N SER A 420 -19.99 -13.03 5.90
CA SER A 420 -20.58 -13.99 6.84
C SER A 420 -20.39 -15.41 6.31
N ILE A 421 -19.88 -16.29 7.18
CA ILE A 421 -19.71 -17.72 6.88
C ILE A 421 -20.36 -18.57 7.97
N THR A 422 -20.84 -19.76 7.63
CA THR A 422 -21.44 -20.70 8.60
C THR A 422 -20.78 -22.06 8.49
N ARG A 423 -20.40 -22.65 9.62
CA ARG A 423 -19.86 -24.03 9.68
C ARG A 423 -20.92 -25.00 9.14
N LYS A 424 -20.54 -25.85 8.18
CA LYS A 424 -21.42 -26.90 7.67
C LYS A 424 -21.69 -27.90 8.79
N ALA A 425 -22.92 -28.41 8.85
CA ALA A 425 -23.20 -29.55 9.72
C ALA A 425 -22.33 -30.73 9.29
N GLU A 426 -21.79 -31.48 10.25
CA GLU A 426 -21.16 -32.76 9.95
C GLU A 426 -22.24 -33.68 9.37
N ASN A 427 -22.06 -34.12 8.13
CA ASN A 427 -22.87 -35.22 7.60
C ASN A 427 -22.45 -36.46 8.40
N VAL A 428 -23.27 -36.81 9.40
CA VAL A 428 -23.13 -38.05 10.19
C VAL A 428 -23.29 -39.26 9.29
#